data_AF-A0AAV2H0W2-F1
#
_entry.id   AF-A0AAV2H0W2-F1
#
_cell.length_a   1.000
_cell.length_b   1.000
_cell.length_c   1.000
_cell.angle_alpha   90.00
_cell.angle_beta   90.00
_cell.angle_gamma   90.00
#
_symmetry.space_group_name_H-M   'P 1'
#
loop_
_entity.id
_entity.type
_entity.pdbx_description
1 polymer ?
#
loop_
_entity_poly.entity_id
_entity_poly.type
_entity_poly.pdbx_seq_one_letter_code
_entity_poly.pdbx_strand_id
1 'polypeptide(L)'
;MAIIRRCLCWDLRTATFANLVAIVILAGGALLLRLLDLAASVPNFDISQGFRANWRAHQWQFFLASDVIIVFCHVVIILFCMYMIYMVTQKHFVLYMETLRIFTYFFIMYNIIEFCFSVVEFSFYGLNTFRLAFVVFIWLYWLARLIAGIIITIVLFSRLDEMENEMAYELRISDRKYVHSYSALT
;
A
#
# COMPACT_ATOMS: atom_id res chain seq x y z
N MET A 1 -2.28 -19.26 -10.92
CA MET A 1 -0.96 -18.66 -11.19
C MET A 1 -0.71 -18.30 -12.66
N ALA A 2 -1.24 -19.04 -13.66
CA ALA A 2 -0.97 -18.76 -15.09
C ALA A 2 -1.54 -17.44 -15.63
N ILE A 3 -2.60 -16.89 -15.04
CA ILE A 3 -3.29 -15.69 -15.54
C ILE A 3 -2.47 -14.41 -15.26
N ILE A 4 -1.78 -14.33 -14.10
CA ILE A 4 -1.01 -13.14 -13.72
C ILE A 4 0.27 -13.00 -14.55
N ARG A 5 0.97 -14.11 -14.83
CA ARG A 5 2.14 -14.12 -15.74
C ARG A 5 1.79 -13.69 -17.17
N ARG A 6 0.56 -13.93 -17.63
CA ARG A 6 0.12 -13.61 -19.00
C ARG A 6 -0.40 -12.18 -19.18
N CYS A 7 -0.89 -11.54 -18.12
CA CYS A 7 -1.54 -10.22 -18.26
C CYS A 7 -0.54 -9.05 -18.32
N LEU A 8 0.67 -9.20 -17.78
CA LEU A 8 1.62 -8.07 -17.65
C LEU A 8 2.99 -8.30 -18.31
N CYS A 9 3.31 -9.51 -18.81
CA CYS A 9 4.60 -9.82 -19.45
C CYS A 9 5.86 -9.40 -18.66
N TRP A 10 5.72 -9.10 -17.37
CA TRP A 10 6.80 -8.61 -16.52
C TRP A 10 7.37 -9.77 -15.71
N ASP A 11 8.68 -9.75 -15.52
CA ASP A 11 9.31 -10.54 -14.49
C ASP A 11 8.70 -10.12 -13.14
N LEU A 12 8.31 -11.08 -12.31
CA LEU A 12 7.61 -10.80 -11.06
C LEU A 12 8.44 -9.91 -10.13
N ARG A 13 9.78 -9.98 -10.21
CA ARG A 13 10.67 -9.06 -9.51
C ARG A 13 10.45 -7.60 -9.93
N THR A 14 10.34 -7.34 -11.23
CA THR A 14 10.07 -5.99 -11.77
C THR A 14 8.66 -5.53 -11.43
N ALA A 15 7.68 -6.43 -11.44
CA ALA A 15 6.32 -6.14 -11.01
C ALA A 15 6.23 -5.81 -9.52
N THR A 16 6.97 -6.50 -8.66
CA THR A 16 7.06 -6.16 -7.23
C THR A 16 7.68 -4.79 -7.02
N PHE A 17 8.80 -4.49 -7.68
CA PHE A 17 9.43 -3.18 -7.58
C PHE A 17 8.50 -2.04 -8.04
N ALA A 18 7.88 -2.20 -9.21
CA ALA A 18 6.96 -1.20 -9.74
C ALA A 18 5.73 -0.99 -8.84
N ASN A 19 5.19 -2.07 -8.26
CA ASN A 19 4.09 -1.98 -7.31
C ASN A 19 4.48 -1.28 -6.02
N LEU A 20 5.70 -1.50 -5.50
CA LEU A 20 6.20 -0.74 -4.35
C LEU A 20 6.30 0.76 -4.68
N VAL A 21 6.83 1.12 -5.85
CA VAL A 21 6.85 2.53 -6.30
C VAL A 21 5.43 3.09 -6.43
N ALA A 22 4.49 2.31 -6.98
CA ALA A 22 3.10 2.71 -7.09
C ALA A 22 2.45 2.95 -5.73
N ILE A 23 2.73 2.12 -4.71
CA ILE A 23 2.28 2.35 -3.33
C ILE A 23 2.78 3.71 -2.83
N VAL A 24 4.07 4.03 -3.03
CA VAL A 24 4.63 5.32 -2.57
C VAL A 24 3.92 6.50 -3.24
N ILE A 25 3.69 6.43 -4.56
CA ILE A 25 3.01 7.51 -5.30
C ILE A 25 1.56 7.65 -4.83
N LEU A 26 0.82 6.54 -4.75
CA LEU A 26 -0.57 6.57 -4.30
C LEU A 26 -0.64 7.07 -2.85
N ALA A 27 0.04 6.43 -1.91
CA ALA A 27 0.05 6.82 -0.50
C ALA A 27 0.51 8.28 -0.30
N GLY A 28 1.52 8.73 -1.04
CA GLY A 28 1.97 10.13 -1.03
C GLY A 28 0.90 11.10 -1.53
N GLY A 29 0.16 10.74 -2.58
CA GLY A 29 -0.98 11.51 -3.07
C GLY A 29 -2.10 11.65 -2.02
N ALA A 30 -2.47 10.57 -1.32
CA ALA A 30 -3.47 10.66 -0.25
C ALA A 30 -2.95 11.43 0.96
N LEU A 31 -1.67 11.26 1.32
CA LEU A 31 -1.06 12.04 2.40
C LEU A 31 -1.17 13.53 2.08
N LEU A 32 -0.88 13.94 0.84
CA LEU A 32 -1.00 15.33 0.41
C LEU A 32 -2.45 15.82 0.52
N LEU A 33 -3.43 15.04 0.06
CA LEU A 33 -4.85 15.40 0.18
C LEU A 33 -5.28 15.56 1.66
N ARG A 34 -4.82 14.66 2.54
CA ARG A 34 -5.09 14.73 3.99
C ARG A 34 -4.44 15.93 4.65
N LEU A 35 -3.21 16.27 4.26
CA LEU A 35 -2.51 17.46 4.76
C LEU A 35 -3.18 18.75 4.28
N LEU A 36 -3.71 18.79 3.06
CA LEU A 36 -4.49 19.92 2.55
C LEU A 36 -5.80 20.10 3.35
N ASP A 37 -6.49 19.00 3.65
CA ASP A 37 -7.68 19.01 4.51
C ASP A 37 -7.35 19.49 5.93
N LEU A 38 -6.22 19.05 6.49
CA LEU A 38 -5.76 19.50 7.81
C LEU A 38 -5.35 20.99 7.78
N ALA A 39 -4.69 21.46 6.73
CA ALA A 39 -4.32 22.86 6.56
C ALA A 39 -5.55 23.77 6.43
N ALA A 40 -6.62 23.30 5.78
CA ALA A 40 -7.90 24.01 5.67
C ALA A 40 -8.64 24.18 7.01
N SER A 41 -8.19 23.53 8.08
CA SER A 41 -8.68 23.79 9.45
C SER A 41 -8.10 25.06 10.08
N VAL A 42 -7.05 25.65 9.48
CA VAL A 42 -6.39 26.87 9.97
C VAL A 42 -7.16 28.11 9.48
N PRO A 43 -7.53 29.06 10.36
CA PRO A 43 -8.44 30.16 10.03
C PRO A 43 -7.92 31.16 8.98
N ASN A 44 -6.62 31.18 8.69
CA ASN A 44 -5.99 32.08 7.71
C ASN A 44 -5.58 31.39 6.41
N PHE A 45 -5.94 30.11 6.21
CA PHE A 45 -5.60 29.35 5.02
C PHE A 45 -6.88 29.06 4.22
N ASP A 46 -7.18 29.94 3.27
CA ASP A 46 -8.34 29.77 2.38
C ASP A 46 -7.87 29.12 1.07
N ILE A 47 -8.27 27.87 0.88
CA ILE A 47 -8.13 27.21 -0.41
C ILE A 47 -9.29 27.69 -1.27
N SER A 48 -9.01 28.34 -2.41
CA SER A 48 -10.07 28.67 -3.38
C SER A 48 -10.84 27.39 -3.70
N GLN A 49 -12.14 27.40 -3.45
CA GLN A 49 -13.04 26.25 -3.57
C GLN A 49 -12.91 25.13 -2.51
N GLY A 50 -12.13 25.35 -1.47
CA GLY A 50 -11.97 24.44 -0.34
C GLY A 50 -13.18 24.34 0.57
N PHE A 51 -13.19 23.28 1.38
CA PHE A 51 -14.19 23.03 2.40
C PHE A 51 -14.13 24.12 3.49
N ARG A 52 -15.14 24.99 3.59
CA ARG A 52 -15.26 25.91 4.74
C ARG A 52 -15.43 25.07 6.02
N ALA A 53 -14.55 25.23 7.00
CA ALA A 53 -14.52 24.44 8.24
C ALA A 53 -15.87 24.34 8.99
N ASN A 54 -16.82 25.24 8.71
CA ASN A 54 -18.15 25.30 9.34
C ASN A 54 -19.02 24.04 9.17
N TRP A 55 -18.82 23.19 8.15
CA TRP A 55 -19.63 21.95 8.01
C TRP A 55 -19.11 20.79 8.86
N ARG A 56 -17.81 20.76 9.21
CA ARG A 56 -17.25 19.83 10.20
C ARG A 56 -17.60 20.25 11.62
N ALA A 57 -18.08 21.48 11.85
CA ALA A 57 -18.21 22.10 13.16
C ALA A 57 -19.00 21.29 14.21
N HIS A 58 -19.92 20.41 13.81
CA HIS A 58 -20.70 19.60 14.76
C HIS A 58 -19.92 18.39 15.32
N GLN A 59 -18.93 17.87 14.58
CA GLN A 59 -18.11 16.71 14.98
C GLN A 59 -16.62 16.89 14.61
N TRP A 60 -16.14 18.13 14.60
CA TRP A 60 -14.83 18.48 14.04
C TRP A 60 -13.67 17.75 14.73
N GLN A 61 -13.80 17.46 16.02
CA GLN A 61 -12.81 16.71 16.81
C GLN A 61 -12.66 15.27 16.32
N PHE A 62 -13.77 14.63 15.92
CA PHE A 62 -13.75 13.26 15.39
C PHE A 62 -13.07 13.21 14.02
N PHE A 63 -13.40 14.14 13.12
CA PHE A 63 -12.73 14.24 11.81
C PHE A 63 -11.26 14.59 11.93
N LEU A 64 -10.89 15.50 12.84
CA LEU A 64 -9.49 15.83 13.09
C LEU A 64 -8.70 14.61 13.61
N ALA A 65 -9.29 13.84 14.54
CA ALA A 65 -8.67 12.62 15.03
C ALA A 65 -8.50 11.57 13.92
N SER A 66 -9.53 11.39 13.06
CA SER A 66 -9.47 10.55 11.86
C SER A 66 -8.31 10.94 10.95
N ASP A 67 -8.23 12.23 10.59
CA ASP A 67 -7.20 12.76 9.70
C ASP A 67 -5.79 12.52 10.25
N VAL A 68 -5.57 12.75 11.55
CA VAL A 68 -4.26 12.51 12.20
C VAL A 68 -3.86 11.03 12.17
N ILE A 69 -4.80 10.12 12.48
CA ILE A 69 -4.54 8.67 12.47
C ILE A 69 -4.18 8.21 11.04
N ILE A 70 -4.96 8.64 10.05
CA ILE A 70 -4.74 8.25 8.65
C ILE A 70 -3.43 8.83 8.10
N VAL A 71 -3.10 10.08 8.44
CA VAL A 71 -1.79 10.68 8.10
C VAL A 71 -0.64 9.83 8.67
N PHE A 72 -0.74 9.42 9.93
CA PHE A 72 0.27 8.54 10.52
C PHE A 72 0.39 7.20 9.77
N CYS A 73 -0.73 6.56 9.44
CA CYS A 73 -0.74 5.33 8.64
C CYS A 73 -0.07 5.51 7.27
N HIS A 74 -0.35 6.61 6.56
CA HIS A 74 0.30 6.92 5.29
C HIS A 74 1.82 7.09 5.44
N VAL A 75 2.28 7.82 6.45
CA VAL A 75 3.72 8.00 6.70
C VAL A 75 4.40 6.67 6.97
N VAL A 76 3.81 5.83 7.83
CA VAL A 76 4.37 4.51 8.16
C VAL A 76 4.45 3.61 6.93
N ILE A 77 3.39 3.53 6.11
CA ILE A 77 3.42 2.66 4.93
C ILE A 77 4.41 3.18 3.87
N ILE A 78 4.54 4.50 3.70
CA ILE A 78 5.52 5.10 2.78
C ILE A 78 6.93 4.74 3.22
N LEU A 79 7.28 4.92 4.51
CA LEU A 79 8.60 4.59 5.02
C LEU A 79 8.92 3.10 4.90
N PHE A 80 7.96 2.23 5.23
CA PHE A 80 8.16 0.78 5.09
C PHE A 80 8.29 0.39 3.61
N CYS A 81 7.55 1.03 2.71
CA CYS A 81 7.66 0.79 1.28
C CYS A 81 9.02 1.23 0.71
N MET A 82 9.52 2.40 1.13
CA MET A 82 10.87 2.87 0.77
C MET A 82 11.96 1.89 1.24
N TYR A 83 11.82 1.35 2.45
CA TYR A 83 12.71 0.29 2.95
C TYR A 83 12.62 -0.99 2.11
N MET A 84 11.41 -1.41 1.70
CA MET A 84 11.22 -2.57 0.83
C MET A 84 11.83 -2.36 -0.57
N ILE A 85 11.74 -1.15 -1.12
CA ILE A 85 12.40 -0.79 -2.39
C ILE A 85 13.92 -0.98 -2.27
N TYR A 86 14.52 -0.51 -1.17
CA TYR A 86 15.94 -0.75 -0.89
C TYR A 86 16.27 -2.24 -0.79
N MET A 87 15.44 -3.04 -0.10
CA MET A 87 15.67 -4.47 0.05
C MET A 87 15.58 -5.25 -1.28
N VAL A 88 14.58 -4.98 -2.10
CA VAL A 88 14.38 -5.64 -3.41
C VAL A 88 15.49 -5.29 -4.42
N THR A 89 16.08 -4.10 -4.29
CA THR A 89 17.17 -3.63 -5.17
C THR A 89 18.54 -4.15 -4.74
N GLN A 90 18.83 -4.19 -3.44
CA GLN A 90 20.18 -4.49 -2.94
C GLN A 90 20.40 -5.94 -2.49
N LYS A 91 19.36 -6.65 -2.04
CA LYS A 91 19.52 -7.96 -1.42
C LYS A 91 19.05 -9.11 -2.31
N HIS A 92 19.65 -10.28 -2.10
CA HIS A 92 19.17 -11.53 -2.67
C HIS A 92 17.79 -11.89 -2.10
N PHE A 93 16.95 -12.58 -2.87
CA PHE A 93 15.54 -12.83 -2.54
C PHE A 93 15.34 -13.53 -1.19
N VAL A 94 16.24 -14.47 -0.84
CA VAL A 94 16.22 -15.18 0.44
C VAL A 94 16.28 -14.24 1.65
N LEU A 95 17.03 -13.14 1.56
CA LEU A 95 17.25 -12.21 2.68
C LEU A 95 16.08 -11.25 2.93
N TYR A 96 15.18 -11.07 1.98
CA TYR A 96 14.04 -10.16 2.11
C TYR A 96 12.68 -10.84 2.02
N MET A 97 12.62 -12.17 1.80
CA MET A 97 11.37 -12.92 1.71
C MET A 97 10.50 -12.76 2.95
N GLU A 98 11.08 -12.94 4.14
CA GLU A 98 10.35 -12.79 5.40
C GLU A 98 9.88 -11.35 5.61
N THR A 99 10.73 -10.38 5.28
CA THR A 99 10.38 -8.95 5.34
C THR A 99 9.24 -8.61 4.38
N LEU A 100 9.24 -9.16 3.16
CA LEU A 100 8.17 -8.98 2.17
C LEU A 100 6.86 -9.60 2.67
N ARG A 101 6.92 -10.72 3.38
CA ARG A 101 5.75 -11.36 4.01
C ARG A 101 5.15 -10.46 5.08
N ILE A 102 5.97 -9.94 6.00
CA ILE A 102 5.55 -9.00 7.04
C ILE A 102 4.96 -7.73 6.41
N PHE A 103 5.64 -7.18 5.41
CA PHE A 103 5.16 -6.02 4.66
C PHE A 103 3.79 -6.27 4.02
N THR A 104 3.58 -7.44 3.42
CA THR A 104 2.30 -7.79 2.78
C THR A 104 1.15 -7.80 3.79
N TYR A 105 1.34 -8.42 4.97
CA TYR A 105 0.32 -8.37 6.02
C TYR A 105 0.06 -6.96 6.55
N PHE A 106 1.12 -6.17 6.72
CA PHE A 106 1.00 -4.77 7.14
C PHE A 106 0.24 -3.93 6.10
N PHE A 107 0.49 -4.17 4.81
CA PHE A 107 -0.20 -3.50 3.71
C PHE A 107 -1.69 -3.88 3.65
N ILE A 108 -2.04 -5.14 3.91
CA ILE A 108 -3.45 -5.56 4.01
C ILE A 108 -4.15 -4.82 5.14
N MET A 109 -3.56 -4.78 6.33
CA MET A 109 -4.11 -4.04 7.48
C MET A 109 -4.26 -2.55 7.16
N TYR A 110 -3.27 -1.94 6.51
CA TYR A 110 -3.34 -0.57 6.05
C TYR A 110 -4.52 -0.31 5.11
N ASN A 111 -4.76 -1.18 4.11
CA ASN A 111 -5.89 -1.05 3.20
C ASN A 111 -7.25 -1.20 3.92
N ILE A 112 -7.34 -2.08 4.91
CA ILE A 112 -8.56 -2.24 5.73
C ILE A 112 -8.82 -0.98 6.56
N ILE A 113 -7.80 -0.44 7.22
CA ILE A 113 -7.92 0.80 7.99
C ILE A 113 -8.37 1.94 7.08
N GLU A 114 -7.71 2.14 5.95
CA GLU A 114 -8.05 3.18 4.97
C GLU A 114 -9.51 3.04 4.50
N PHE A 115 -9.95 1.82 4.20
CA PHE A 115 -11.32 1.54 3.79
C PHE A 115 -12.34 1.89 4.89
N CYS A 116 -12.11 1.43 6.12
CA CYS A 116 -13.00 1.69 7.25
C CYS A 116 -13.17 3.20 7.51
N PHE A 117 -12.07 3.95 7.56
CA PHE A 117 -12.12 5.40 7.76
C PHE A 117 -12.77 6.13 6.59
N SER A 118 -12.51 5.70 5.34
CA SER A 118 -13.18 6.28 4.17
C SER A 118 -14.69 6.06 4.22
N VAL A 119 -15.16 4.85 4.55
CA VAL A 119 -16.60 4.55 4.68
C VAL A 119 -17.24 5.40 5.78
N VAL A 120 -16.58 5.53 6.93
CA VAL A 120 -17.04 6.38 8.03
C VAL A 120 -17.19 7.82 7.55
N GLU A 121 -16.15 8.39 6.96
CA GLU A 121 -16.18 9.80 6.49
C GLU A 121 -17.27 10.04 5.45
N PHE A 122 -17.39 9.18 4.43
CA PHE A 122 -18.42 9.32 3.40
C PHE A 122 -19.85 9.13 3.91
N SER A 123 -20.04 8.36 4.98
CA SER A 123 -21.35 8.22 5.63
C SER A 123 -21.85 9.54 6.23
N PHE A 124 -20.93 10.40 6.68
CA PHE A 124 -21.27 11.73 7.19
C PHE A 124 -21.35 12.79 6.08
N TYR A 125 -20.58 12.66 4.99
CA TYR A 125 -20.66 13.57 3.84
C TYR A 125 -22.02 13.52 3.12
N GLY A 126 -22.71 12.38 3.15
CA GLY A 126 -24.06 12.24 2.57
C GLY A 126 -25.12 13.14 3.22
N LEU A 127 -24.87 13.65 4.43
CA LEU A 127 -25.81 14.49 5.18
C LEU A 127 -25.68 15.98 4.87
N ASN A 128 -24.60 16.43 4.22
CA ASN A 128 -24.31 17.85 3.98
C ASN A 128 -23.67 18.08 2.60
N THR A 129 -24.51 18.24 1.58
CA THR A 129 -24.16 18.35 0.16
C THR A 129 -23.64 19.73 -0.24
N PHE A 130 -22.45 20.11 0.21
CA PHE A 130 -21.76 21.29 -0.33
C PHE A 130 -20.60 20.85 -1.23
N ARG A 131 -20.88 20.76 -2.54
CA ARG A 131 -19.98 20.44 -3.70
C ARG A 131 -19.87 18.96 -4.09
N LEU A 132 -20.92 18.48 -4.78
CA LEU A 132 -21.02 17.12 -5.33
C LEU A 132 -19.79 16.69 -6.15
N ALA A 133 -19.28 17.55 -7.04
CA ALA A 133 -18.18 17.19 -7.95
C ALA A 133 -16.86 16.85 -7.22
N PHE A 134 -16.52 17.59 -6.16
CA PHE A 134 -15.31 17.34 -5.38
C PHE A 134 -15.44 16.08 -4.50
N VAL A 135 -16.61 15.87 -3.91
CA VAL A 135 -16.92 14.65 -3.15
C VAL A 135 -16.86 13.42 -4.04
N VAL A 136 -17.42 13.49 -5.26
CA VAL A 136 -17.35 12.40 -6.25
C VAL A 136 -15.91 12.12 -6.68
N PHE A 137 -15.10 13.16 -6.91
CA PHE A 137 -13.67 12.98 -7.24
C PHE A 137 -12.91 12.28 -6.12
N ILE A 138 -13.03 12.76 -4.87
CA ILE A 138 -12.35 12.17 -3.72
C ILE A 138 -12.83 10.72 -3.51
N TRP A 139 -14.14 10.46 -3.63
CA TRP A 139 -14.68 9.11 -3.51
C TRP A 139 -14.13 8.16 -4.58
N LEU A 140 -14.12 8.56 -5.85
CA LEU A 140 -13.54 7.76 -6.93
C LEU A 140 -12.05 7.52 -6.72
N TYR A 141 -11.32 8.52 -6.19
CA TYR A 141 -9.92 8.38 -5.86
C TYR A 141 -9.69 7.31 -4.78
N TRP A 142 -10.45 7.32 -3.67
CA TRP A 142 -10.34 6.28 -2.64
C TRP A 142 -10.76 4.90 -3.15
N LEU A 143 -11.80 4.83 -4.00
CA LEU A 143 -12.22 3.57 -4.62
C LEU A 143 -11.11 3.00 -5.53
N ALA A 144 -10.52 3.84 -6.38
CA ALA A 144 -9.43 3.44 -7.27
C ALA A 144 -8.22 2.94 -6.47
N ARG A 145 -7.89 3.57 -5.33
CA ARG A 145 -6.84 3.11 -4.43
C ARG A 145 -7.15 1.76 -3.80
N LEU A 146 -8.37 1.53 -3.34
CA LEU A 146 -8.76 0.24 -2.79
C LEU A 146 -8.58 -0.88 -3.82
N ILE A 147 -9.06 -0.66 -5.05
CA ILE A 147 -8.90 -1.62 -6.16
C ILE A 147 -7.42 -1.84 -6.47
N ALA A 148 -6.63 -0.76 -6.56
CA ALA A 148 -5.18 -0.85 -6.78
C ALA A 148 -4.49 -1.62 -5.63
N GLY A 149 -4.85 -1.37 -4.38
CA GLY A 149 -4.32 -2.04 -3.20
C GLY A 149 -4.61 -3.54 -3.19
N ILE A 150 -5.81 -3.95 -3.60
CA ILE A 150 -6.16 -5.37 -3.78
C ILE A 150 -5.29 -6.01 -4.87
N ILE A 151 -5.19 -5.37 -6.04
CA ILE A 151 -4.37 -5.88 -7.16
C ILE A 151 -2.90 -6.01 -6.74
N ILE A 152 -2.35 -4.98 -6.09
CA ILE A 152 -0.97 -4.97 -5.60
C ILE A 152 -0.76 -6.11 -4.59
N THR A 153 -1.68 -6.30 -3.65
CA THR A 153 -1.62 -7.39 -2.67
C THR A 153 -1.55 -8.77 -3.34
N ILE A 154 -2.36 -9.00 -4.39
CA ILE A 154 -2.33 -10.24 -5.16
C ILE A 154 -0.95 -10.45 -5.80
N VAL A 155 -0.33 -9.39 -6.36
CA VAL A 155 1.01 -9.49 -6.96
C VAL A 155 2.08 -9.78 -5.90
N LEU A 156 1.98 -9.16 -4.71
CA LEU A 156 2.93 -9.43 -3.61
C LEU A 156 2.85 -10.89 -3.14
N PHE A 157 1.64 -11.44 -2.98
CA PHE A 157 1.48 -12.87 -2.66
C PHE A 157 2.02 -13.77 -3.77
N SER A 158 1.79 -13.43 -5.04
CA SER A 158 2.35 -14.19 -6.15
C SER A 158 3.88 -14.18 -6.14
N ARG A 159 4.52 -13.09 -5.69
CA ARG A 159 5.98 -13.01 -5.57
C ARG A 159 6.49 -13.85 -4.40
N LEU A 160 5.78 -13.85 -3.27
CA LEU A 160 6.15 -14.67 -2.12
C LEU A 160 6.14 -16.17 -2.47
N ASP A 161 5.09 -16.63 -3.16
CA ASP A 161 4.98 -18.02 -3.60
C ASP A 161 6.10 -18.41 -4.58
N GLU A 162 6.44 -17.54 -5.53
CA GLU A 162 7.57 -17.78 -6.44
C GLU A 162 8.90 -17.88 -5.69
N MET A 163 9.14 -16.98 -4.72
CA MET A 163 10.36 -16.99 -3.91
C MET A 163 10.48 -18.24 -3.02
N GLU A 164 9.36 -18.73 -2.49
CA GLU A 164 9.33 -19.99 -1.73
C GLU A 164 9.64 -21.19 -2.62
N ASN A 165 9.11 -21.21 -3.84
CA ASN A 165 9.40 -22.26 -4.83
C ASN A 165 10.87 -22.23 -5.29
N GLU A 166 11.43 -21.05 -5.54
CA GLU A 166 12.86 -20.85 -5.89
C GLU A 166 13.76 -21.35 -4.75
N MET A 167 13.45 -20.98 -3.50
CA MET A 167 14.21 -21.43 -2.33
C MET A 167 14.16 -22.95 -2.16
N ALA A 168 12.99 -23.57 -2.32
CA ALA A 168 12.85 -25.03 -2.24
C ALA A 168 13.63 -25.75 -3.35
N TYR A 169 13.72 -25.15 -4.54
CA TYR A 169 14.53 -25.67 -5.63
C TYR A 169 16.03 -25.58 -5.33
N GLU A 170 16.51 -24.44 -4.82
CA GLU A 170 17.91 -24.26 -4.42
C GLU A 170 18.35 -25.26 -3.34
N LEU A 171 17.50 -25.49 -2.32
CA LEU A 171 17.77 -26.47 -1.25
C LEU A 171 17.88 -27.90 -1.80
N ARG A 172 17.00 -28.31 -2.73
CA ARG A 172 17.09 -29.64 -3.36
C ARG A 172 18.35 -29.82 -4.17
N ILE A 173 18.85 -28.77 -4.82
CA ILE A 173 20.11 -28.81 -5.57
C ILE A 173 21.30 -28.88 -4.61
N SER A 174 21.30 -28.11 -3.53
CA SER A 174 22.37 -28.18 -2.54
C SER A 174 22.47 -29.58 -1.96
N ASP A 175 21.35 -30.19 -1.57
CA ASP A 175 21.33 -31.55 -1.02
C ASP A 175 21.92 -32.57 -1.99
N ARG A 176 21.58 -32.49 -3.29
CA ARG A 176 22.18 -33.36 -4.31
C ARG A 176 23.68 -33.15 -4.45
N LYS A 177 24.16 -31.90 -4.42
CA LYS A 177 25.60 -31.61 -4.47
C LYS A 177 26.31 -32.21 -3.26
N TYR A 178 25.76 -32.05 -2.06
CA TYR A 178 26.33 -32.63 -0.83
C TYR A 178 26.41 -34.16 -0.92
N VAL A 179 25.33 -34.83 -1.31
CA VAL A 179 25.30 -36.30 -1.48
C VAL A 179 26.36 -36.77 -2.49
N HIS A 180 26.49 -36.09 -3.64
CA HIS A 180 27.51 -36.44 -4.63
C HIS A 180 28.96 -36.20 -4.17
N SER A 181 29.21 -35.17 -3.36
CA SER A 181 30.54 -34.93 -2.78
C SER A 181 30.95 -36.00 -1.76
N TYR A 182 30.01 -36.54 -0.98
CA TYR A 182 30.31 -37.64 -0.06
C TYR A 182 30.45 -38.99 -0.77
N SER A 183 29.70 -39.24 -1.86
CA SER A 183 29.86 -40.47 -2.65
C SER A 183 31.15 -40.52 -3.48
N ALA A 184 31.81 -39.38 -3.69
CA ALA A 184 33.09 -39.29 -4.40
C ALA A 184 34.32 -39.50 -3.48
N LEU A 185 34.10 -39.59 -2.17
CA LEU A 185 35.13 -39.80 -1.15
C LEU A 185 35.18 -41.24 -0.61
N THR A 186 34.33 -42.12 -1.12
CA THR A 186 34.31 -43.58 -0.88
C THR A 186 34.70 -44.33 -2.13
#